data_AF-A0A518DH84-F1
#
_entry.id   AF-A0A518DH84-F1
#
_cell.length_a   1.000
_cell.length_b   1.000
_cell.length_c   1.000
_cell.angle_alpha   90.00
_cell.angle_beta   90.00
_cell.angle_gamma   90.00
#
_symmetry.space_group_name_H-M   'P 1'
#
loop_
_entity.id
_entity.type
_entity.pdbx_description
1 polymer ?
#
loop_
_entity_poly.entity_id
_entity_poly.type
_entity_poly.pdbx_seq_one_letter_code
_entity_poly.pdbx_strand_id
1 'polypeptide(L)'
;MAGVSLGQVFPVDSSNRALGNKTALYMVIRDTSDPALGATQINQIKSFESTMREFYARNSGGKLDIAYKRDASGDVVVLDIPVTLNADRTRPSNYRTTAESVAASLGYGSPSSYYAQLFDVSGTQASEGQGWAGVYCCTNDIQIQTKVTNGFYDNVLIHELGHRAGSGHASAVRSINSADYSSYVWNADAQSYETYNTATHGVQPTTFGAYSDEYGNPFDVMGNVSTGDFRAEIKKDLGWLTTAQVPNLRNLGQGTYRLYAHNELESVVGPGGQYGVVEGYDPNTLYGLTYTRSAERFITSSSSFQNYTQQVDLEYRVNSNGTGRDGVQFYIDGEIVDLDLEGGTSRNNTERELEVGGSVTDFSFGTSVFWVADTGVDFLSFSPPAPKDPLNFNNQWWEFSALSTGSDAIGHYIDLAVSLFDPLATTLLADLNQNGSLDQGDVSMFVGFWRFDTASMLESDRPQYGDFDASGLVDLSDWFFLRQSFLGAGLAAPSMAAIPEPASCTLAAGLIAFGFAARRRAKISA
;
A
#
# COMPACT_ATOMS: atom_id res chain seq x y z
N MET A 1 22.63 -28.35 19.87
CA MET A 1 21.16 -28.29 20.02
C MET A 1 20.58 -29.30 19.06
N ALA A 2 19.73 -30.21 19.53
CA ALA A 2 19.02 -31.12 18.64
C ALA A 2 17.99 -30.29 17.86
N GLY A 3 18.07 -30.28 16.54
CA GLY A 3 17.15 -29.54 15.69
C GLY A 3 15.72 -30.05 15.93
N VAL A 4 14.84 -29.14 16.35
CA VAL A 4 13.41 -29.41 16.36
C VAL A 4 13.03 -29.59 14.90
N SER A 5 12.49 -30.76 14.55
CA SER A 5 11.79 -30.94 13.28
C SER A 5 10.62 -29.97 13.30
N LEU A 6 10.71 -28.88 12.53
CA LEU A 6 9.55 -28.02 12.28
C LEU A 6 8.43 -28.91 11.71
N GLY A 7 7.19 -28.67 12.14
CA GLY A 7 6.05 -29.35 11.53
C GLY A 7 5.88 -28.93 10.07
N GLN A 8 4.87 -29.48 9.41
CA GLN A 8 4.49 -29.09 8.05
C GLN A 8 2.99 -28.83 8.04
N VAL A 9 2.57 -27.77 7.36
CA VAL A 9 1.16 -27.39 7.22
C VAL A 9 0.71 -27.72 5.81
N PHE A 10 -0.37 -28.47 5.70
CA PHE A 10 -0.97 -28.89 4.43
C PHE A 10 -2.46 -28.54 4.40
N PRO A 11 -3.03 -28.35 3.21
CA PRO A 11 -4.44 -27.99 3.07
C PRO A 11 -5.32 -29.12 3.58
N VAL A 12 -6.37 -28.74 4.31
CA VAL A 12 -7.42 -29.65 4.78
C VAL A 12 -8.66 -29.46 3.91
N ASP A 13 -9.34 -30.56 3.57
CA ASP A 13 -10.57 -30.52 2.78
C ASP A 13 -11.57 -29.51 3.35
N SER A 14 -11.97 -28.56 2.52
CA SER A 14 -12.83 -27.44 2.91
C SER A 14 -13.74 -27.04 1.74
N SER A 15 -14.98 -26.67 2.06
CA SER A 15 -15.94 -26.09 1.10
C SER A 15 -15.69 -24.61 0.85
N ASN A 16 -14.88 -23.94 1.69
CA ASN A 16 -14.47 -22.56 1.46
C ASN A 16 -13.67 -22.47 0.16
N ARG A 17 -13.94 -21.44 -0.66
CA ARG A 17 -13.25 -21.23 -1.94
C ARG A 17 -11.77 -20.91 -1.78
N ALA A 18 -11.36 -20.31 -0.67
CA ALA A 18 -9.99 -19.94 -0.39
C ALA A 18 -9.19 -21.03 0.35
N LEU A 19 -9.78 -22.17 0.71
CA LEU A 19 -9.13 -23.17 1.56
C LEU A 19 -9.23 -24.58 0.99
N GLY A 20 -8.26 -25.43 1.33
CA GLY A 20 -8.24 -26.85 1.05
C GLY A 20 -7.59 -27.22 -0.28
N ASN A 21 -7.63 -28.52 -0.57
CA ASN A 21 -7.07 -29.06 -1.80
C ASN A 21 -8.09 -28.93 -2.94
N LYS A 22 -7.76 -28.15 -3.96
CA LYS A 22 -8.64 -27.81 -5.08
C LYS A 22 -8.13 -28.47 -6.36
N THR A 23 -9.06 -28.82 -7.24
CA THR A 23 -8.73 -29.37 -8.55
C THR A 23 -9.25 -28.46 -9.66
N ALA A 24 -8.37 -28.04 -10.55
CA ALA A 24 -8.68 -27.31 -11.77
C ALA A 24 -8.57 -28.20 -13.01
N LEU A 25 -9.35 -27.92 -14.04
CA LEU A 25 -9.25 -28.56 -15.36
C LEU A 25 -8.64 -27.59 -16.35
N TYR A 26 -7.51 -27.95 -16.96
CA TYR A 26 -6.80 -27.11 -17.93
C TYR A 26 -7.14 -27.53 -19.37
N MET A 27 -7.63 -26.58 -20.17
CA MET A 27 -8.09 -26.77 -21.54
C MET A 27 -7.40 -25.76 -22.47
N VAL A 28 -6.68 -26.25 -23.48
CA VAL A 28 -6.11 -25.43 -24.55
C VAL A 28 -7.08 -25.39 -25.71
N ILE A 29 -7.56 -24.20 -26.06
CA ILE A 29 -8.44 -23.97 -27.20
C ILE A 29 -7.60 -23.64 -28.44
N ARG A 30 -7.80 -24.40 -29.51
CA ARG A 30 -7.16 -24.15 -30.82
C ARG A 30 -8.14 -24.37 -31.97
N ASP A 31 -7.75 -23.92 -33.16
CA ASP A 31 -8.53 -24.22 -34.36
C ASP A 31 -8.47 -25.73 -34.70
N THR A 32 -9.54 -26.28 -35.27
CA THR A 32 -9.56 -27.67 -35.79
C THR A 32 -8.54 -27.90 -36.90
N SER A 33 -8.18 -26.86 -37.65
CA SER A 33 -7.15 -26.86 -38.69
C SER A 33 -5.72 -26.68 -38.17
N ASP A 34 -5.56 -26.19 -36.93
CA ASP A 34 -4.25 -26.06 -36.31
C ASP A 34 -3.72 -27.43 -35.87
N PRO A 35 -2.39 -27.65 -35.88
CA PRO A 35 -1.79 -28.87 -35.33
C PRO A 35 -2.19 -29.10 -33.87
N ALA A 36 -2.25 -30.38 -33.49
CA ALA A 36 -2.43 -30.76 -32.10
C ALA A 36 -1.32 -30.22 -31.19
N LEU A 37 -1.63 -30.09 -29.90
CA LEU A 37 -0.71 -29.55 -28.90
C LEU A 37 0.60 -30.36 -28.85
N GLY A 38 1.73 -29.69 -29.02
CA GLY A 38 3.05 -30.32 -28.99
C GLY A 38 3.50 -30.66 -27.56
N ALA A 39 4.35 -31.69 -27.42
CA ALA A 39 4.88 -32.11 -26.12
C ALA A 39 5.60 -31.00 -25.35
N THR A 40 6.31 -30.10 -26.05
CA THR A 40 6.98 -28.94 -25.44
C THR A 40 5.99 -28.03 -24.72
N GLN A 41 4.87 -27.70 -25.37
CA GLN A 41 3.86 -26.80 -24.81
C GLN A 41 3.14 -27.45 -23.63
N ILE A 42 2.82 -28.75 -23.74
CA ILE A 42 2.26 -29.53 -22.62
C ILE A 42 3.21 -29.48 -21.42
N ASN A 43 4.51 -29.73 -21.62
CA ASN A 43 5.49 -29.72 -20.55
C ASN A 43 5.66 -28.33 -19.91
N GLN A 44 5.54 -27.27 -20.71
CA GLN A 44 5.52 -25.89 -20.18
C GLN A 44 4.31 -25.67 -19.27
N ILE A 45 3.10 -26.01 -19.73
CA ILE A 45 1.87 -25.94 -18.90
C ILE A 45 2.03 -26.74 -17.60
N LYS A 46 2.58 -27.95 -17.69
CA LYS A 46 2.87 -28.79 -16.51
C LYS A 46 3.86 -28.13 -15.55
N SER A 47 4.91 -27.47 -16.06
CA SER A 47 5.86 -26.77 -15.20
C SER A 47 5.24 -25.57 -14.47
N PHE A 48 4.31 -24.86 -15.11
CA PHE A 48 3.63 -23.72 -14.48
C PHE A 48 2.69 -24.14 -13.35
N GLU A 49 2.11 -25.34 -13.41
CA GLU A 49 1.32 -25.88 -12.30
C GLU A 49 2.13 -25.88 -10.99
N SER A 50 3.40 -26.31 -11.03
CA SER A 50 4.25 -26.34 -9.83
C SER A 50 4.44 -24.95 -9.25
N THR A 51 4.85 -23.98 -10.08
CA THR A 51 5.08 -22.59 -9.63
C THR A 51 3.82 -21.97 -9.04
N MET A 52 2.67 -22.17 -9.67
CA MET A 52 1.38 -21.66 -9.19
C MET A 52 0.97 -22.31 -7.85
N ARG A 53 1.17 -23.63 -7.70
CA ARG A 53 0.88 -24.33 -6.45
C ARG A 53 1.81 -23.90 -5.31
N GLU A 54 3.09 -23.71 -5.58
CA GLU A 54 4.04 -23.14 -4.63
C GLU A 54 3.59 -21.75 -4.18
N PHE A 55 3.23 -20.88 -5.13
CA PHE A 55 2.76 -19.54 -4.83
C PHE A 55 1.57 -19.53 -3.85
N TYR A 56 0.53 -20.31 -4.13
CA TYR A 56 -0.65 -20.40 -3.26
C TYR A 56 -0.34 -21.07 -1.93
N ALA A 57 0.49 -22.10 -1.91
CA ALA A 57 0.90 -22.72 -0.65
C ALA A 57 1.62 -21.71 0.25
N ARG A 58 2.58 -20.95 -0.28
CA ARG A 58 3.28 -19.91 0.48
C ARG A 58 2.34 -18.81 0.96
N ASN A 59 1.54 -18.24 0.05
CA ASN A 59 0.64 -17.13 0.38
C ASN A 59 -0.48 -17.50 1.35
N SER A 60 -0.93 -18.76 1.34
CA SER A 60 -1.98 -19.25 2.23
C SER A 60 -1.47 -19.86 3.53
N GLY A 61 -0.14 -19.93 3.74
CA GLY A 61 0.43 -20.65 4.87
C GLY A 61 0.14 -22.16 4.83
N GLY A 62 0.13 -22.74 3.62
CA GLY A 62 -0.16 -24.14 3.35
C GLY A 62 -1.65 -24.49 3.43
N LYS A 63 -2.56 -23.51 3.46
CA LYS A 63 -4.01 -23.74 3.61
C LYS A 63 -4.75 -23.93 2.30
N LEU A 64 -4.15 -23.56 1.16
CA LEU A 64 -4.72 -23.68 -0.18
C LEU A 64 -3.70 -24.31 -1.12
N ASP A 65 -4.16 -25.30 -1.88
CA ASP A 65 -3.44 -25.89 -3.00
C ASP A 65 -4.42 -26.04 -4.17
N ILE A 66 -4.01 -25.63 -5.37
CA ILE A 66 -4.83 -25.71 -6.58
C ILE A 66 -4.08 -26.58 -7.59
N ALA A 67 -4.35 -27.88 -7.57
CA ALA A 67 -3.75 -28.83 -8.51
C ALA A 67 -4.55 -28.92 -9.81
N TYR A 68 -3.88 -29.19 -10.91
CA TYR A 68 -4.55 -29.61 -12.13
C TYR A 68 -5.03 -31.06 -12.00
N LYS A 69 -6.08 -31.40 -12.75
CA LYS A 69 -6.57 -32.78 -12.82
C LYS A 69 -5.42 -33.70 -13.23
N ARG A 70 -5.25 -34.78 -12.48
CA ARG A 70 -4.32 -35.87 -12.81
C ARG A 70 -5.07 -37.07 -13.40
N ASP A 71 -4.43 -37.79 -14.31
CA ASP A 71 -4.92 -39.04 -14.86
C ASP A 71 -4.61 -40.25 -13.95
N ALA A 72 -4.93 -41.46 -14.41
CA ALA A 72 -4.70 -42.68 -13.63
C ALA A 72 -3.21 -42.99 -13.39
N SER A 73 -2.30 -42.42 -14.17
CA SER A 73 -0.85 -42.54 -14.00
C SER A 73 -0.28 -41.50 -13.02
N GLY A 74 -1.08 -40.52 -12.61
CA GLY A 74 -0.67 -39.40 -11.76
C GLY A 74 -0.16 -38.19 -12.54
N ASP A 75 -0.17 -38.26 -13.87
CA ASP A 75 0.26 -37.18 -14.74
C ASP A 75 -0.81 -36.09 -14.86
N VAL A 76 -0.35 -34.85 -14.94
CA VAL A 76 -1.20 -33.68 -15.19
C VAL A 76 -1.89 -33.81 -16.55
N VAL A 77 -3.20 -33.61 -16.54
CA VAL A 77 -4.05 -33.60 -17.72
C VAL A 77 -4.12 -32.20 -18.29
N VAL A 78 -3.67 -32.07 -19.54
CA VAL A 78 -3.88 -30.88 -20.38
C VAL A 78 -4.79 -31.31 -21.53
N LEU A 79 -6.00 -30.77 -21.60
CA LEU A 79 -6.93 -31.11 -22.67
C LEU A 79 -6.67 -30.24 -23.90
N ASP A 80 -6.31 -30.87 -25.01
CA ASP A 80 -6.23 -30.23 -26.32
C ASP A 80 -7.63 -30.20 -26.96
N ILE A 81 -8.27 -29.03 -26.98
CA ILE A 81 -9.66 -28.86 -27.41
C ILE A 81 -9.70 -28.20 -28.80
N PRO A 82 -9.95 -28.97 -29.87
CA PRO A 82 -10.16 -28.41 -31.19
C PRO A 82 -11.55 -27.77 -31.30
N VAL A 83 -11.60 -26.50 -31.68
CA VAL A 83 -12.83 -25.74 -31.96
C VAL A 83 -12.73 -25.16 -33.37
N THR A 84 -13.81 -25.22 -34.15
CA THR A 84 -13.86 -24.49 -35.43
C THR A 84 -13.97 -23.00 -35.12
N LEU A 85 -12.92 -22.22 -35.39
CA LEU A 85 -12.93 -20.78 -35.16
C LEU A 85 -13.70 -20.06 -36.27
N ASN A 86 -14.00 -18.78 -36.03
CA ASN A 86 -14.51 -17.90 -37.07
C ASN A 86 -13.45 -17.67 -38.15
N ALA A 87 -13.85 -17.15 -39.32
CA ALA A 87 -12.94 -16.90 -40.44
C ALA A 87 -11.78 -15.94 -40.10
N ASP A 88 -11.99 -15.03 -39.14
CA ASP A 88 -10.99 -14.10 -38.59
C ASP A 88 -10.14 -14.68 -37.45
N ARG A 89 -10.29 -15.99 -37.19
CA ARG A 89 -9.64 -16.76 -36.11
C ARG A 89 -10.09 -16.37 -34.70
N THR A 90 -11.16 -15.59 -34.56
CA THR A 90 -11.80 -15.36 -33.25
C THR A 90 -12.63 -16.58 -32.84
N ARG A 91 -12.88 -16.73 -31.55
CA ARG A 91 -13.68 -17.85 -31.03
C ARG A 91 -15.17 -17.63 -31.32
N PRO A 92 -15.93 -18.67 -31.71
CA PRO A 92 -17.38 -18.58 -31.81
C PRO A 92 -18.00 -18.40 -30.42
N SER A 93 -19.18 -17.80 -30.32
CA SER A 93 -19.83 -17.47 -29.03
C SER A 93 -20.08 -18.70 -28.12
N ASN A 94 -20.19 -19.90 -28.71
CA ASN A 94 -20.42 -21.16 -28.01
C ASN A 94 -19.15 -21.99 -27.74
N TYR A 95 -17.94 -21.44 -27.95
CA TYR A 95 -16.69 -22.22 -27.82
C TYR A 95 -16.54 -22.89 -26.45
N ARG A 96 -17.00 -22.25 -25.37
CA ARG A 96 -17.00 -22.81 -24.00
C ARG A 96 -17.83 -24.08 -23.90
N THR A 97 -19.09 -24.02 -24.33
CA THR A 97 -19.98 -25.19 -24.35
C THR A 97 -19.39 -26.34 -25.18
N THR A 98 -18.75 -26.01 -26.31
CA THR A 98 -18.03 -27.00 -27.12
C THR A 98 -16.88 -27.64 -26.34
N ALA A 99 -16.03 -26.84 -25.70
CA ALA A 99 -14.91 -27.32 -24.90
C ALA A 99 -15.36 -28.20 -23.73
N GLU A 100 -16.39 -27.77 -23.00
CA GLU A 100 -17.00 -28.53 -21.91
C GLU A 100 -17.57 -29.86 -22.38
N SER A 101 -18.22 -29.88 -23.55
CA SER A 101 -18.78 -31.10 -24.16
C SER A 101 -17.66 -32.08 -24.55
N VAL A 102 -16.55 -31.59 -25.09
CA VAL A 102 -15.37 -32.41 -25.40
C VAL A 102 -14.77 -32.99 -24.12
N ALA A 103 -14.54 -32.17 -23.08
CA ALA A 103 -14.04 -32.63 -21.79
C ALA A 103 -14.94 -33.71 -21.17
N ALA A 104 -16.26 -33.52 -21.19
CA ALA A 104 -17.23 -34.50 -20.72
C ALA A 104 -17.16 -35.81 -21.52
N SER A 105 -17.02 -35.73 -22.86
CA SER A 105 -16.91 -36.89 -23.74
C SER A 105 -15.64 -37.72 -23.49
N LEU A 106 -14.59 -37.08 -22.99
CA LEU A 106 -13.34 -37.71 -22.58
C LEU A 106 -13.40 -38.28 -21.15
N GLY A 107 -14.55 -38.21 -20.48
CA GLY A 107 -14.76 -38.79 -19.15
C GLY A 107 -14.39 -37.87 -17.98
N TYR A 108 -14.11 -36.59 -18.22
CA TYR A 108 -13.77 -35.63 -17.16
C TYR A 108 -14.99 -35.06 -16.41
N GLY A 109 -16.19 -35.55 -16.73
CA GLY A 109 -17.44 -35.17 -16.04
C GLY A 109 -17.93 -33.77 -16.40
N SER A 110 -18.83 -33.24 -15.58
CA SER A 110 -19.33 -31.87 -15.73
C SER A 110 -18.24 -30.88 -15.30
N PRO A 111 -17.81 -29.94 -16.15
CA PRO A 111 -16.75 -29.00 -15.79
C PRO A 111 -17.06 -28.10 -14.58
N SER A 112 -18.35 -27.90 -14.26
CA SER A 112 -18.82 -27.29 -13.01
C SER A 112 -18.44 -28.06 -11.73
N SER A 113 -17.95 -29.30 -11.85
CA SER A 113 -17.47 -30.12 -10.73
C SER A 113 -16.03 -29.77 -10.32
N TYR A 114 -15.32 -28.99 -11.13
CA TYR A 114 -13.97 -28.53 -10.82
C TYR A 114 -14.01 -27.20 -10.07
N TYR A 115 -13.01 -26.99 -9.23
CA TYR A 115 -12.81 -25.72 -8.57
C TYR A 115 -12.62 -24.60 -9.59
N ALA A 116 -11.82 -24.83 -10.64
CA ALA A 116 -11.65 -23.89 -11.74
C ALA A 116 -11.59 -24.62 -13.10
N GLN A 117 -12.05 -23.94 -14.14
CA GLN A 117 -11.90 -24.33 -15.54
C GLN A 117 -10.98 -23.31 -16.21
N LEU A 118 -9.78 -23.73 -16.60
CA LEU A 118 -8.78 -22.85 -17.19
C LEU A 118 -8.83 -23.03 -18.71
N PHE A 119 -9.36 -22.03 -19.41
CA PHE A 119 -9.39 -21.95 -20.86
C PHE A 119 -8.19 -21.14 -21.35
N ASP A 120 -7.14 -21.83 -21.77
CA ASP A 120 -6.03 -21.22 -22.50
C ASP A 120 -6.48 -20.96 -23.94
N VAL A 121 -6.77 -19.70 -24.22
CA VAL A 121 -7.25 -19.23 -25.52
C VAL A 121 -6.14 -18.48 -26.29
N SER A 122 -4.90 -18.59 -25.84
CA SER A 122 -3.74 -17.86 -26.38
C SER A 122 -3.39 -18.24 -27.84
N GLY A 123 -3.88 -19.38 -28.33
CA GLY A 123 -3.78 -19.82 -29.72
C GLY A 123 -4.79 -19.17 -30.67
N THR A 124 -5.76 -18.40 -30.14
CA THR A 124 -6.85 -17.78 -30.91
C THR A 124 -6.71 -16.26 -31.00
N GLN A 125 -7.37 -15.64 -31.98
CA GLN A 125 -7.47 -14.18 -32.03
C GLN A 125 -8.40 -13.70 -30.91
N ALA A 126 -7.98 -12.67 -30.17
CA ALA A 126 -8.80 -12.05 -29.15
C ALA A 126 -10.11 -11.51 -29.75
N SER A 127 -11.22 -11.68 -29.03
CA SER A 127 -12.52 -11.14 -29.46
C SER A 127 -12.51 -9.61 -29.39
N GLU A 128 -13.34 -8.95 -30.21
CA GLU A 128 -13.53 -7.50 -30.11
C GLU A 128 -13.94 -7.12 -28.67
N GLY A 129 -13.22 -6.14 -28.08
CA GLY A 129 -13.43 -5.72 -26.68
C GLY A 129 -12.73 -6.59 -25.62
N GLN A 130 -12.08 -7.69 -26.00
CA GLN A 130 -11.23 -8.47 -25.08
C GLN A 130 -9.82 -7.85 -25.04
N GLY A 131 -9.68 -6.77 -24.28
CA GLY A 131 -8.41 -6.07 -24.08
C GLY A 131 -7.48 -6.69 -23.01
N TRP A 132 -7.87 -7.82 -22.42
CA TRP A 132 -7.29 -8.35 -21.17
C TRP A 132 -6.30 -9.50 -21.42
N ALA A 133 -5.29 -9.61 -20.54
CA ALA A 133 -4.33 -10.71 -20.53
C ALA A 133 -4.95 -12.03 -20.04
N GLY A 134 -5.94 -11.93 -19.14
CA GLY A 134 -6.78 -12.99 -18.59
C GLY A 134 -8.15 -12.43 -18.16
N VAL A 135 -9.13 -13.31 -17.93
CA VAL A 135 -10.44 -12.96 -17.39
C VAL A 135 -10.99 -14.13 -16.56
N TYR A 136 -11.16 -13.92 -15.26
CA TYR A 136 -12.09 -14.69 -14.45
C TYR A 136 -13.51 -14.26 -14.78
N CYS A 137 -14.31 -15.18 -15.31
CA CYS A 137 -15.73 -14.95 -15.51
C CYS A 137 -16.55 -15.65 -14.43
N CYS A 138 -17.78 -15.17 -14.23
CA CYS A 138 -18.65 -15.62 -13.14
C CYS A 138 -18.72 -17.16 -13.06
N THR A 139 -18.72 -17.69 -11.83
CA THR A 139 -18.67 -19.12 -11.45
C THR A 139 -17.26 -19.70 -11.25
N ASN A 140 -16.74 -20.52 -12.16
CA ASN A 140 -15.46 -21.22 -12.03
C ASN A 140 -14.58 -21.11 -13.28
N ASP A 141 -14.95 -20.28 -14.25
CA ASP A 141 -14.29 -20.18 -15.54
C ASP A 141 -13.23 -19.08 -15.54
N ILE A 142 -12.04 -19.43 -16.00
CA ILE A 142 -10.91 -18.50 -16.19
C ILE A 142 -10.44 -18.63 -17.63
N GLN A 143 -10.30 -17.51 -18.32
CA GLN A 143 -9.77 -17.45 -19.67
C GLN A 143 -8.39 -16.80 -19.63
N ILE A 144 -7.38 -17.45 -20.20
CA ILE A 144 -6.02 -16.91 -20.30
C ILE A 144 -5.70 -16.67 -21.78
N GLN A 145 -5.47 -15.41 -22.13
CA GLN A 145 -5.15 -14.99 -23.50
C GLN A 145 -3.64 -14.85 -23.72
N THR A 146 -2.89 -14.68 -22.63
CA THR A 146 -1.41 -14.64 -22.65
C THR A 146 -0.85 -16.01 -23.03
N LYS A 147 0.16 -16.03 -23.90
CA LYS A 147 0.84 -17.27 -24.30
C LYS A 147 1.67 -17.83 -23.15
N VAL A 148 1.67 -19.15 -23.01
CA VAL A 148 2.45 -19.88 -22.00
C VAL A 148 3.97 -19.69 -22.09
N THR A 149 4.48 -19.22 -23.24
CA THR A 149 5.90 -18.87 -23.42
C THR A 149 6.25 -17.45 -22.99
N ASN A 150 5.26 -16.66 -22.60
CA ASN A 150 5.45 -15.31 -22.10
C ASN A 150 5.77 -15.38 -20.60
N GLY A 151 6.79 -14.65 -20.14
CA GLY A 151 7.17 -14.57 -18.72
C GLY A 151 6.15 -13.86 -17.82
N PHE A 152 5.02 -13.39 -18.37
CA PHE A 152 3.87 -12.85 -17.64
C PHE A 152 2.72 -13.87 -17.47
N TYR A 153 2.80 -15.03 -18.12
CA TYR A 153 1.72 -16.00 -18.16
C TYR A 153 1.31 -16.49 -16.76
N ASP A 154 2.30 -16.80 -15.94
CA ASP A 154 2.16 -17.22 -14.55
C ASP A 154 1.46 -16.17 -13.71
N ASN A 155 1.90 -14.91 -13.78
CA ASN A 155 1.29 -13.81 -13.02
C ASN A 155 -0.18 -13.64 -13.39
N VAL A 156 -0.53 -13.69 -14.68
CA VAL A 156 -1.94 -13.58 -15.13
C VAL A 156 -2.75 -14.75 -14.56
N LEU A 157 -2.26 -15.98 -14.71
CA LEU A 157 -2.99 -17.15 -14.23
C LEU A 157 -3.21 -17.11 -12.70
N ILE A 158 -2.17 -16.74 -11.95
CA ILE A 158 -2.24 -16.59 -10.50
C ILE A 158 -3.24 -15.47 -10.14
N HIS A 159 -3.21 -14.33 -10.83
CA HIS A 159 -4.16 -13.24 -10.64
C HIS A 159 -5.62 -13.72 -10.82
N GLU A 160 -5.93 -14.38 -11.93
CA GLU A 160 -7.29 -14.85 -12.20
C GLU A 160 -7.75 -15.93 -11.21
N LEU A 161 -6.83 -16.80 -10.78
CA LEU A 161 -7.12 -17.76 -9.71
C LEU A 161 -7.33 -17.08 -8.35
N GLY A 162 -6.74 -15.90 -8.14
CA GLY A 162 -6.95 -15.08 -6.94
C GLY A 162 -8.39 -14.58 -6.85
N HIS A 163 -8.99 -14.16 -7.97
CA HIS A 163 -10.42 -13.89 -8.05
C HIS A 163 -11.25 -15.12 -7.72
N ARG A 164 -10.82 -16.28 -8.19
CA ARG A 164 -11.51 -17.53 -7.88
C ARG A 164 -11.46 -17.89 -6.38
N ALA A 165 -10.34 -17.60 -5.72
CA ALA A 165 -10.20 -17.73 -4.27
C ALA A 165 -11.09 -16.74 -3.49
N GLY A 166 -11.50 -15.64 -4.12
CA GLY A 166 -12.41 -14.65 -3.56
C GLY A 166 -11.79 -13.27 -3.37
N SER A 167 -10.58 -13.03 -3.88
CA SER A 167 -9.94 -11.72 -3.79
C SER A 167 -10.48 -10.75 -4.85
N GLY A 168 -10.71 -9.50 -4.44
CA GLY A 168 -10.87 -8.38 -5.38
C GLY A 168 -9.52 -7.94 -5.95
N HIS A 169 -9.53 -7.01 -6.91
CA HIS A 169 -8.31 -6.32 -7.32
C HIS A 169 -7.72 -5.55 -6.15
N ALA A 170 -6.40 -5.45 -6.13
CA ALA A 170 -5.71 -4.49 -5.32
C ALA A 170 -5.57 -3.17 -6.10
N SER A 171 -5.78 -2.08 -5.40
CA SER A 171 -5.69 -0.74 -5.98
C SER A 171 -4.54 0.04 -5.36
N ALA A 172 -4.11 1.09 -6.04
CA ALA A 172 -3.23 2.10 -5.47
C ALA A 172 -3.90 3.46 -5.52
N VAL A 173 -3.60 4.26 -4.50
CA VAL A 173 -3.88 5.68 -4.50
C VAL A 173 -2.86 6.34 -5.45
N ARG A 174 -3.29 6.68 -6.67
CA ARG A 174 -2.44 7.35 -7.66
C ARG A 174 -2.83 8.82 -7.73
N SER A 175 -1.89 9.72 -7.46
CA SER A 175 -2.05 11.15 -7.73
C SER A 175 -2.36 11.37 -9.22
N ILE A 176 -3.44 12.07 -9.58
CA ILE A 176 -3.78 12.44 -10.97
C ILE A 176 -4.16 13.91 -10.99
N ASN A 177 -3.16 14.79 -11.09
CA ASN A 177 -3.38 15.91 -11.96
C ASN A 177 -3.16 15.42 -13.42
N SER A 178 -3.90 15.98 -14.36
CA SER A 178 -3.99 15.47 -15.74
C SER A 178 -2.70 15.63 -16.58
N ALA A 179 -1.61 16.15 -16.01
CA ALA A 179 -0.37 16.44 -16.72
C ALA A 179 0.89 15.79 -16.11
N ASP A 180 0.97 15.61 -14.79
CA ASP A 180 2.20 15.20 -14.08
C ASP A 180 1.99 14.24 -12.90
N TYR A 181 0.76 13.83 -12.58
CA TYR A 181 0.46 12.90 -11.46
C TYR A 181 0.84 13.43 -10.08
N SER A 182 0.76 14.75 -9.84
CA SER A 182 0.89 15.30 -8.47
C SER A 182 -0.47 15.42 -7.78
N SER A 183 -0.52 15.11 -6.48
CA SER A 183 -1.72 15.35 -5.64
C SER A 183 -1.96 16.85 -5.45
N TYR A 184 -3.15 17.23 -4.99
CA TYR A 184 -3.49 18.56 -4.53
C TYR A 184 -3.41 18.66 -3.00
N VAL A 185 -3.10 19.82 -2.48
CA VAL A 185 -3.17 20.14 -1.06
C VAL A 185 -3.97 21.43 -0.86
N TRP A 186 -4.68 21.54 0.26
CA TRP A 186 -5.45 22.75 0.55
C TRP A 186 -4.56 23.81 1.20
N ASN A 187 -4.34 24.92 0.49
CA ASN A 187 -3.66 26.09 1.04
C ASN A 187 -4.69 26.96 1.78
N ALA A 188 -4.64 26.91 3.12
CA ALA A 188 -5.57 27.66 3.95
C ALA A 188 -5.41 29.19 3.83
N ASP A 189 -4.18 29.67 3.60
CA ASP A 189 -3.88 31.10 3.46
C ASP A 189 -4.36 31.65 2.12
N ALA A 190 -4.11 30.91 1.03
CA ALA A 190 -4.57 31.26 -0.31
C ALA A 190 -6.07 30.94 -0.52
N GLN A 191 -6.68 30.16 0.38
CA GLN A 191 -8.04 29.63 0.28
C GLN A 191 -8.28 28.90 -1.06
N SER A 192 -7.30 28.11 -1.48
CA SER A 192 -7.34 27.38 -2.74
C SER A 192 -6.59 26.07 -2.63
N TYR A 193 -6.95 25.11 -3.49
CA TYR A 193 -6.12 23.95 -3.72
C TYR A 193 -4.91 24.31 -4.57
N GLU A 194 -3.75 23.78 -4.22
CA GLU A 194 -2.51 23.88 -5.00
C GLU A 194 -1.90 22.49 -5.23
N THR A 195 -1.00 22.38 -6.20
CA THR A 195 -0.28 21.13 -6.44
C THR A 195 0.66 20.85 -5.28
N TYR A 196 0.56 19.67 -4.69
CA TYR A 196 1.43 19.20 -3.63
C TYR A 196 2.89 19.15 -4.11
N ASN A 197 3.80 19.43 -3.19
CA ASN A 197 5.23 19.45 -3.39
C ASN A 197 5.88 19.22 -2.03
N THR A 198 6.70 18.19 -1.87
CA THR A 198 7.25 17.81 -0.55
C THR A 198 8.17 18.89 -0.01
N ALA A 199 8.92 19.59 -0.86
CA ALA A 199 9.81 20.67 -0.42
C ALA A 199 9.07 21.89 0.15
N THR A 200 7.85 22.17 -0.32
CA THR A 200 7.03 23.31 0.15
C THR A 200 6.05 22.92 1.25
N HIS A 201 5.42 21.75 1.13
CA HIS A 201 4.28 21.37 1.97
C HIS A 201 4.64 20.34 3.04
N GLY A 202 5.83 19.73 2.99
CA GLY A 202 6.20 18.66 3.92
C GLY A 202 5.16 17.55 3.94
N VAL A 203 4.92 16.92 5.08
CA VAL A 203 4.01 15.77 5.19
C VAL A 203 2.59 16.19 5.60
N GLN A 204 2.04 17.19 4.89
CA GLN A 204 0.74 17.76 5.23
C GLN A 204 -0.39 16.70 5.18
N PRO A 205 -1.33 16.75 6.15
CA PRO A 205 -2.36 15.74 6.36
C PRO A 205 -3.50 15.69 5.34
N THR A 206 -3.39 16.47 4.27
CA THR A 206 -4.51 16.75 3.38
C THR A 206 -4.07 16.74 1.92
N THR A 207 -3.72 15.55 1.44
CA THR A 207 -3.49 15.29 0.02
C THR A 207 -4.76 14.78 -0.67
N PHE A 208 -5.14 15.44 -1.76
CA PHE A 208 -6.33 15.19 -2.58
C PHE A 208 -5.95 14.96 -4.03
N GLY A 209 -6.90 14.60 -4.89
CA GLY A 209 -6.58 14.38 -6.30
C GLY A 209 -5.93 13.03 -6.56
N ALA A 210 -6.40 12.00 -5.87
CA ALA A 210 -6.04 10.63 -6.17
C ALA A 210 -7.15 9.91 -6.96
N TYR A 211 -6.73 9.12 -7.92
CA TYR A 211 -7.53 8.11 -8.57
C TYR A 211 -7.28 6.78 -7.85
N SER A 212 -8.35 6.03 -7.61
CA SER A 212 -8.21 4.63 -7.24
C SER A 212 -7.86 3.88 -8.51
N ASP A 213 -6.57 3.64 -8.71
CA ASP A 213 -6.08 2.86 -9.83
C ASP A 213 -6.38 1.41 -9.52
N GLU A 214 -7.46 0.89 -10.11
CA GLU A 214 -7.72 -0.53 -10.17
C GLU A 214 -6.53 -1.18 -10.87
N TYR A 215 -5.93 -2.22 -10.29
CA TYR A 215 -4.62 -2.76 -10.66
C TYR A 215 -3.43 -1.88 -10.23
N GLY A 216 -3.64 -0.82 -9.47
CA GLY A 216 -2.60 0.14 -9.15
C GLY A 216 -1.51 -0.40 -8.23
N ASN A 217 -1.75 -1.44 -7.43
CA ASN A 217 -0.75 -1.94 -6.48
C ASN A 217 0.26 -2.88 -7.17
N PRO A 218 1.51 -2.46 -7.41
CA PRO A 218 2.47 -3.29 -8.13
C PRO A 218 3.13 -4.35 -7.25
N PHE A 219 2.81 -4.42 -5.96
CA PHE A 219 3.32 -5.44 -5.05
C PHE A 219 2.26 -6.48 -4.74
N ASP A 220 0.97 -6.19 -4.93
CA ASP A 220 -0.06 -7.21 -4.78
C ASP A 220 -0.28 -7.94 -6.11
N VAL A 221 -0.37 -9.26 -6.06
CA VAL A 221 -0.66 -10.07 -7.25
C VAL A 221 -2.00 -9.68 -7.88
N MET A 222 -2.93 -9.20 -7.06
CA MET A 222 -4.23 -8.70 -7.47
C MET A 222 -4.19 -7.27 -8.00
N GLY A 223 -3.03 -6.61 -8.03
CA GLY A 223 -2.80 -5.37 -8.75
C GLY A 223 -2.44 -5.62 -10.22
N ASN A 224 -1.58 -4.81 -10.85
CA ASN A 224 -1.17 -4.87 -12.27
C ASN A 224 -0.30 -6.09 -12.60
N VAL A 225 -0.81 -7.28 -12.26
CA VAL A 225 -0.27 -8.59 -12.60
C VAL A 225 1.21 -8.68 -12.20
N SER A 226 1.46 -8.26 -10.97
CA SER A 226 2.79 -8.23 -10.36
C SER A 226 3.26 -9.63 -9.96
N THR A 227 4.54 -9.74 -9.64
CA THR A 227 5.15 -10.95 -9.05
C THR A 227 5.04 -10.99 -7.53
N GLY A 228 4.25 -10.11 -6.92
CA GLY A 228 4.16 -10.01 -5.47
C GLY A 228 3.03 -10.85 -4.88
N ASP A 229 2.56 -10.46 -3.69
CA ASP A 229 1.79 -11.33 -2.81
C ASP A 229 0.47 -10.69 -2.36
N PHE A 230 -0.47 -11.51 -1.92
CA PHE A 230 -1.70 -10.98 -1.32
C PHE A 230 -1.37 -10.18 -0.05
N ARG A 231 -1.95 -8.99 0.08
CA ARG A 231 -1.82 -8.19 1.31
C ARG A 231 -2.36 -8.93 2.54
N ALA A 232 -1.77 -8.70 3.71
CA ALA A 232 -2.09 -9.37 4.96
C ALA A 232 -3.59 -9.29 5.31
N GLU A 233 -4.23 -8.15 5.10
CA GLU A 233 -5.67 -7.99 5.35
C GLU A 233 -6.52 -8.90 4.44
N ILE A 234 -6.18 -9.01 3.15
CA ILE A 234 -6.87 -9.95 2.24
C ILE A 234 -6.60 -11.38 2.67
N LYS A 235 -5.37 -11.71 3.07
CA LYS A 235 -5.05 -13.04 3.59
C LYS A 235 -5.89 -13.35 4.85
N LYS A 236 -6.17 -12.36 5.71
CA LYS A 236 -7.09 -12.50 6.85
C LYS A 236 -8.53 -12.76 6.38
N ASP A 237 -9.03 -11.97 5.42
CA ASP A 237 -10.38 -12.13 4.87
C ASP A 237 -10.61 -13.49 4.19
N LEU A 238 -9.57 -14.03 3.54
CA LEU A 238 -9.55 -15.35 2.92
C LEU A 238 -9.41 -16.49 3.97
N GLY A 239 -9.16 -16.17 5.24
CA GLY A 239 -8.95 -17.14 6.33
C GLY A 239 -7.54 -17.76 6.36
N TRP A 240 -6.60 -17.20 5.60
CA TRP A 240 -5.19 -17.60 5.62
C TRP A 240 -4.47 -17.03 6.83
N LEU A 241 -4.81 -15.80 7.24
CA LEU A 241 -4.42 -15.24 8.53
C LEU A 241 -5.59 -15.19 9.51
N THR A 242 -5.26 -15.12 10.81
CA THR A 242 -6.27 -14.89 11.86
C THR A 242 -6.25 -13.43 12.33
N THR A 243 -7.31 -12.99 13.01
CA THR A 243 -7.34 -11.67 13.64
C THR A 243 -6.26 -11.47 14.71
N ALA A 244 -5.76 -12.55 15.34
CA ALA A 244 -4.65 -12.42 16.28
C ALA A 244 -3.31 -12.08 15.57
N GLN A 245 -3.20 -12.44 14.29
CA GLN A 245 -2.00 -12.29 13.49
C GLN A 245 -2.01 -11.02 12.63
N VAL A 246 -3.20 -10.46 12.40
CA VAL A 246 -3.41 -9.09 11.88
C VAL A 246 -4.38 -8.37 12.83
N PRO A 247 -3.93 -8.06 14.06
CA PRO A 247 -4.79 -7.49 15.08
C PRO A 247 -5.06 -6.01 14.85
N ASN A 248 -6.13 -5.53 15.50
CA ASN A 248 -6.42 -4.11 15.54
C ASN A 248 -5.47 -3.41 16.53
N LEU A 249 -4.70 -2.44 16.05
CA LEU A 249 -3.71 -1.69 16.81
C LEU A 249 -4.32 -0.98 18.03
N ARG A 250 -5.57 -0.50 17.93
CA ARG A 250 -6.27 0.12 19.07
C ARG A 250 -6.47 -0.85 20.25
N ASN A 251 -6.50 -2.16 19.98
CA ASN A 251 -6.60 -3.17 21.02
C ASN A 251 -5.22 -3.54 21.60
N LEU A 252 -4.16 -3.42 20.79
CA LEU A 252 -2.79 -3.71 21.22
C LEU A 252 -2.16 -2.55 22.02
N GLY A 253 -2.49 -1.31 21.67
CA GLY A 253 -1.93 -0.11 22.26
C GLY A 253 -0.60 0.32 21.63
N GLN A 254 0.19 1.07 22.40
CA GLN A 254 1.54 1.50 22.01
C GLN A 254 2.56 0.40 22.33
N GLY A 255 3.66 0.34 21.58
CA GLY A 255 4.74 -0.60 21.84
C GLY A 255 5.64 -0.83 20.64
N THR A 256 6.57 -1.77 20.78
CA THR A 256 7.37 -2.26 19.65
C THR A 256 6.82 -3.61 19.22
N TYR A 257 6.44 -3.71 17.95
CA TYR A 257 5.88 -4.91 17.34
C TYR A 257 6.85 -5.48 16.33
N ARG A 258 7.03 -6.79 16.35
CA ARG A 258 7.76 -7.50 15.30
C ARG A 258 6.77 -7.99 14.25
N LEU A 259 6.86 -7.46 13.04
CA LEU A 259 6.03 -7.85 11.90
C LEU A 259 6.84 -8.75 10.97
N TYR A 260 6.34 -9.94 10.69
CA TYR A 260 6.99 -10.90 9.79
C TYR A 260 6.43 -10.81 8.37
N ALA A 261 7.31 -10.99 7.39
CA ALA A 261 6.95 -11.05 6.00
C ALA A 261 6.29 -12.41 5.70
N HIS A 262 4.99 -12.40 5.39
CA HIS A 262 4.25 -13.66 5.16
C HIS A 262 4.64 -14.36 3.85
N ASN A 263 5.29 -13.67 2.93
CA ASN A 263 5.52 -14.15 1.57
C ASN A 263 6.74 -15.06 1.38
N GLU A 264 7.54 -15.28 2.42
CA GLU A 264 8.80 -16.00 2.30
C GLU A 264 8.79 -17.43 2.87
N LEU A 265 7.59 -17.97 3.12
CA LEU A 265 7.47 -19.32 3.65
C LEU A 265 8.07 -20.36 2.68
N GLU A 266 8.78 -21.34 3.22
CA GLU A 266 9.32 -22.44 2.43
C GLU A 266 8.21 -23.42 2.06
N SER A 267 7.94 -23.58 0.76
CA SER A 267 6.96 -24.54 0.25
C SER A 267 7.50 -25.98 0.33
N VAL A 268 6.65 -26.93 0.73
CA VAL A 268 6.96 -28.37 0.76
C VAL A 268 5.88 -29.18 0.05
N VAL A 269 6.26 -30.37 -0.43
CA VAL A 269 5.33 -31.32 -1.04
C VAL A 269 5.05 -32.46 -0.06
N GLY A 270 3.78 -32.66 0.25
CA GLY A 270 3.34 -33.71 1.16
C GLY A 270 3.27 -35.08 0.50
N PRO A 271 3.06 -36.16 1.28
CA PRO A 271 3.03 -37.53 0.77
C PRO A 271 1.95 -37.80 -0.28
N GLY A 272 0.85 -37.03 -0.27
CA GLY A 272 -0.23 -37.10 -1.27
C GLY A 272 0.00 -36.22 -2.49
N GLY A 273 1.18 -35.58 -2.61
CA GLY A 273 1.51 -34.65 -3.68
C GLY A 273 0.91 -33.26 -3.52
N GLN A 274 0.23 -32.97 -2.41
CA GLN A 274 -0.27 -31.64 -2.09
C GLN A 274 0.86 -30.69 -1.72
N TYR A 275 0.76 -29.43 -2.11
CA TYR A 275 1.68 -28.39 -1.69
C TYR A 275 1.23 -27.81 -0.35
N GLY A 276 2.21 -27.57 0.50
CA GLY A 276 2.06 -26.96 1.82
C GLY A 276 3.28 -26.11 2.13
N VAL A 277 3.50 -25.82 3.41
CA VAL A 277 4.67 -25.08 3.88
C VAL A 277 5.33 -25.78 5.07
N VAL A 278 6.64 -25.57 5.25
CA VAL A 278 7.27 -25.82 6.55
C VAL A 278 6.55 -24.96 7.59
N GLU A 279 6.32 -25.49 8.78
CA GLU A 279 5.69 -24.77 9.91
C GLU A 279 6.62 -23.65 10.39
N GLY A 280 6.60 -22.54 9.66
CA GLY A 280 7.06 -21.22 10.08
C GLY A 280 5.88 -20.30 10.42
N TYR A 281 4.65 -20.73 10.11
CA TYR A 281 3.44 -19.96 10.41
C TYR A 281 3.10 -20.03 11.90
N ASP A 282 3.76 -19.21 12.71
CA ASP A 282 3.46 -19.12 14.13
C ASP A 282 2.10 -18.41 14.34
N PRO A 283 1.08 -19.09 14.91
CA PRO A 283 -0.23 -18.49 15.21
C PRO A 283 -0.15 -17.33 16.20
N ASN A 284 0.97 -17.17 16.92
CA ASN A 284 1.19 -16.14 17.92
C ASN A 284 2.04 -14.96 17.40
N THR A 285 2.36 -14.95 16.12
CA THR A 285 3.20 -13.92 15.49
C THR A 285 2.36 -12.95 14.66
N LEU A 286 2.84 -11.70 14.53
CA LEU A 286 2.19 -10.64 13.77
C LEU A 286 2.72 -10.60 12.34
N TYR A 287 1.82 -10.53 11.36
CA TYR A 287 2.14 -10.38 9.93
C TYR A 287 1.66 -9.05 9.36
N GLY A 288 0.82 -8.35 10.12
CA GLY A 288 0.34 -7.02 9.80
C GLY A 288 -0.37 -6.41 10.99
N LEU A 289 -0.76 -5.16 10.84
CA LEU A 289 -1.57 -4.42 11.80
C LEU A 289 -2.70 -3.74 11.04
N THR A 290 -3.84 -3.57 11.69
CA THR A 290 -4.94 -2.76 11.14
C THR A 290 -5.44 -1.79 12.19
N TYR A 291 -5.98 -0.66 11.80
CA TYR A 291 -6.78 0.19 12.68
C TYR A 291 -7.76 1.01 11.86
N THR A 292 -8.70 1.62 12.55
CA THR A 292 -9.61 2.57 11.93
C THR A 292 -9.41 3.96 12.52
N ARG A 293 -9.79 4.99 11.77
CA ARG A 293 -9.82 6.39 12.24
C ARG A 293 -10.98 7.15 11.62
N SER A 294 -11.30 8.30 12.20
CA SER A 294 -12.24 9.23 11.59
C SER A 294 -11.57 9.93 10.41
N ALA A 295 -12.30 10.09 9.32
CA ALA A 295 -11.83 10.71 8.10
C ALA A 295 -13.00 11.37 7.35
N GLU A 296 -12.74 12.02 6.22
CA GLU A 296 -13.76 12.43 5.27
C GLU A 296 -13.43 12.01 3.84
N ARG A 297 -14.46 11.69 3.06
CA ARG A 297 -14.34 11.36 1.64
C ARG A 297 -15.13 12.37 0.83
N PHE A 298 -14.52 12.89 -0.22
CA PHE A 298 -15.22 13.73 -1.18
C PHE A 298 -16.18 12.90 -2.03
N ILE A 299 -17.46 13.28 -2.02
CA ILE A 299 -18.52 12.63 -2.79
C ILE A 299 -18.86 13.51 -4.00
N THR A 300 -18.51 13.02 -5.19
CA THR A 300 -18.68 13.75 -6.46
C THR A 300 -20.13 14.14 -6.75
N SER A 301 -21.10 13.28 -6.41
CA SER A 301 -22.52 13.52 -6.66
C SER A 301 -23.11 14.65 -5.82
N SER A 302 -22.52 14.94 -4.66
CA SER A 302 -22.95 16.02 -3.77
C SER A 302 -21.96 17.17 -3.68
N SER A 303 -20.86 17.13 -4.45
CA SER A 303 -19.74 18.07 -4.39
C SER A 303 -19.35 18.47 -2.97
N SER A 304 -19.26 17.49 -2.07
CA SER A 304 -19.03 17.75 -0.64
C SER A 304 -18.29 16.62 0.05
N PHE A 305 -17.56 16.97 1.11
CA PHE A 305 -16.96 15.99 2.00
C PHE A 305 -17.99 15.39 2.95
N GLN A 306 -17.92 14.07 3.11
CA GLN A 306 -18.72 13.32 4.06
C GLN A 306 -17.82 12.55 5.02
N ASN A 307 -18.12 12.63 6.31
CA ASN A 307 -17.39 11.88 7.32
C ASN A 307 -17.57 10.36 7.09
N TYR A 308 -16.49 9.61 7.25
CA TYR A 308 -16.53 8.15 7.24
C TYR A 308 -15.47 7.58 8.19
N THR A 309 -15.51 6.26 8.38
CA THR A 309 -14.47 5.51 9.09
C THR A 309 -13.50 4.97 8.06
N GLN A 310 -12.27 5.46 8.10
CA GLN A 310 -11.18 5.01 7.24
C GLN A 310 -10.46 3.85 7.91
N GLN A 311 -10.22 2.77 7.17
CA GLN A 311 -9.37 1.67 7.58
C GLN A 311 -7.93 1.93 7.11
N VAL A 312 -6.97 1.66 7.98
CA VAL A 312 -5.55 1.68 7.65
C VAL A 312 -4.95 0.32 7.98
N ASP A 313 -4.29 -0.28 7.00
CA ASP A 313 -3.58 -1.55 7.18
C ASP A 313 -2.09 -1.34 6.97
N LEU A 314 -1.28 -2.09 7.71
CA LEU A 314 0.16 -2.10 7.61
C LEU A 314 0.65 -3.54 7.46
N GLU A 315 1.66 -3.74 6.62
CA GLU A 315 2.37 -5.01 6.55
C GLU A 315 3.85 -4.78 6.22
N TYR A 316 4.67 -5.75 6.60
CA TYR A 316 6.07 -5.77 6.21
C TYR A 316 6.26 -6.56 4.92
N ARG A 317 6.97 -5.97 3.95
CA ARG A 317 7.35 -6.65 2.72
C ARG A 317 8.87 -6.66 2.56
N VAL A 318 9.40 -7.86 2.35
CA VAL A 318 10.81 -8.04 1.98
C VAL A 318 10.98 -7.85 0.48
N ASN A 319 12.03 -7.13 0.09
CA ASN A 319 12.50 -7.07 -1.28
C ASN A 319 13.24 -8.36 -1.70
N SER A 320 12.53 -9.48 -1.78
CA SER A 320 13.13 -10.78 -2.12
C SER A 320 13.56 -10.88 -3.58
N ASN A 321 12.92 -10.09 -4.46
CA ASN A 321 13.10 -10.14 -5.91
C ASN A 321 14.00 -9.01 -6.47
N GLY A 322 14.52 -8.13 -5.60
CA GLY A 322 15.40 -7.01 -5.99
C GLY A 322 14.72 -5.87 -6.74
N THR A 323 13.39 -5.86 -6.83
CA THR A 323 12.59 -4.87 -7.59
C THR A 323 11.81 -3.88 -6.73
N GLY A 324 11.89 -3.98 -5.39
CA GLY A 324 11.21 -3.09 -4.42
C GLY A 324 12.15 -2.54 -3.35
N ARG A 325 11.58 -1.98 -2.28
CA ARG A 325 12.30 -1.61 -1.05
C ARG A 325 11.97 -2.64 0.05
N ASP A 326 12.72 -2.58 1.14
CA ASP A 326 12.52 -3.43 2.32
C ASP A 326 11.96 -2.56 3.45
N GLY A 327 10.67 -2.69 3.75
CA GLY A 327 9.99 -1.76 4.64
C GLY A 327 8.52 -2.05 4.90
N VAL A 328 7.90 -1.19 5.71
CA VAL A 328 6.47 -1.26 6.02
C VAL A 328 5.67 -0.55 4.94
N GLN A 329 4.70 -1.27 4.36
CA GLN A 329 3.71 -0.72 3.43
C GLN A 329 2.46 -0.30 4.17
N PHE A 330 1.86 0.79 3.70
CA PHE A 330 0.63 1.36 4.26
C PHE A 330 -0.49 1.28 3.23
N TYR A 331 -1.68 0.93 3.70
CA TYR A 331 -2.88 0.84 2.90
C TYR A 331 -3.98 1.69 3.52
N ILE A 332 -4.68 2.44 2.70
CA ILE A 332 -5.89 3.17 3.10
C ILE A 332 -7.08 2.54 2.40
N ASP A 333 -8.00 2.00 3.19
CA ASP A 333 -9.20 1.31 2.70
C ASP A 333 -8.89 0.23 1.65
N GLY A 334 -7.73 -0.41 1.82
CA GLY A 334 -7.20 -1.44 0.95
C GLY A 334 -6.37 -0.95 -0.25
N GLU A 335 -6.26 0.35 -0.45
CA GLU A 335 -5.45 0.94 -1.53
C GLU A 335 -4.05 1.26 -1.01
N ILE A 336 -3.00 0.81 -1.70
CA ILE A 336 -1.63 1.13 -1.27
C ILE A 336 -1.38 2.63 -1.37
N VAL A 337 -0.72 3.18 -0.34
CA VAL A 337 -0.31 4.58 -0.28
C VAL A 337 1.14 4.68 -0.74
N ASP A 338 1.41 5.54 -1.72
CA ASP A 338 2.78 5.94 -2.03
C ASP A 338 3.24 6.98 -1.00
N LEU A 339 4.25 6.65 -0.20
CA LEU A 339 4.84 7.59 0.76
C LEU A 339 5.72 8.67 0.07
N ASP A 340 5.92 8.59 -1.26
CA ASP A 340 6.54 9.63 -2.08
C ASP A 340 5.48 10.48 -2.81
N LEU A 341 4.97 11.48 -2.10
CA LEU A 341 3.89 12.33 -2.60
C LEU A 341 4.30 13.24 -3.79
N GLU A 342 5.58 13.35 -4.13
CA GLU A 342 6.04 14.07 -5.34
C GLU A 342 5.77 13.31 -6.64
N GLY A 343 5.41 12.03 -6.54
CA GLY A 343 5.11 11.19 -7.68
C GLY A 343 6.31 10.89 -8.58
N GLY A 344 6.12 9.91 -9.45
CA GLY A 344 7.08 9.50 -10.47
C GLY A 344 6.39 9.25 -11.81
N THR A 345 7.18 9.14 -12.88
CA THR A 345 6.63 8.88 -14.21
C THR A 345 6.22 7.41 -14.32
N SER A 346 4.91 7.17 -14.47
CA SER A 346 4.26 5.89 -14.81
C SER A 346 4.24 4.82 -13.70
N ARG A 347 3.43 3.77 -13.94
CA ARG A 347 3.08 2.55 -13.15
C ARG A 347 4.25 1.74 -12.57
N ASN A 348 5.37 2.37 -12.26
CA ASN A 348 6.60 1.72 -11.83
C ASN A 348 6.56 1.54 -10.31
N ASN A 349 7.09 0.40 -9.87
CA ASN A 349 7.21 -0.11 -8.50
C ASN A 349 8.14 0.75 -7.61
N THR A 350 8.01 2.07 -7.67
CA THR A 350 8.87 3.03 -6.99
C THR A 350 8.24 3.58 -5.72
N GLU A 351 7.08 3.05 -5.30
CA GLU A 351 6.41 3.49 -4.09
C GLU A 351 7.38 3.37 -2.89
N ARG A 352 7.41 4.41 -2.05
CA ARG A 352 8.26 4.39 -0.85
C ARG A 352 7.57 3.61 0.26
N GLU A 353 8.33 2.70 0.85
CA GLU A 353 7.99 2.00 2.08
C GLU A 353 8.62 2.72 3.28
N LEU A 354 8.11 2.48 4.48
CA LEU A 354 8.79 2.92 5.69
C LEU A 354 9.99 2.00 5.96
N GLU A 355 11.15 2.43 5.47
CA GLU A 355 12.44 1.75 5.64
C GLU A 355 13.02 1.94 7.05
N VAL A 356 13.92 1.03 7.44
CA VAL A 356 14.65 1.10 8.72
C VAL A 356 15.33 2.46 8.91
N GLY A 357 15.10 3.05 10.08
CA GLY A 357 15.57 4.39 10.45
C GLY A 357 14.60 5.51 10.10
N GLY A 358 13.53 5.24 9.34
CA GLY A 358 12.46 6.17 9.06
C GLY A 358 11.35 6.18 10.11
N SER A 359 10.62 7.29 10.16
CA SER A 359 9.38 7.44 10.91
C SER A 359 8.30 8.10 10.05
N VAL A 360 7.03 7.78 10.31
CA VAL A 360 5.86 8.40 9.68
C VAL A 360 4.72 8.48 10.66
N THR A 361 3.96 9.58 10.64
CA THR A 361 2.74 9.71 11.43
C THR A 361 1.55 9.26 10.62
N ASP A 362 0.46 8.81 11.25
CA ASP A 362 -0.70 8.43 10.47
C ASP A 362 -1.29 9.59 9.68
N PHE A 363 -1.15 10.78 10.24
CA PHE A 363 -1.53 12.03 9.65
C PHE A 363 -0.91 12.23 8.25
N SER A 364 0.32 11.74 8.07
CA SER A 364 1.11 11.87 6.85
C SER A 364 0.49 11.27 5.59
N PHE A 365 -0.44 10.32 5.73
CA PHE A 365 -1.08 9.64 4.60
C PHE A 365 -2.54 10.07 4.36
N GLY A 366 -2.99 11.15 5.00
CA GLY A 366 -4.22 11.87 4.62
C GLY A 366 -5.49 11.41 5.35
N THR A 367 -6.20 12.34 5.99
CA THR A 367 -7.53 12.07 6.62
C THR A 367 -8.71 12.50 5.77
N SER A 368 -8.45 13.19 4.67
CA SER A 368 -9.47 13.64 3.74
C SER A 368 -9.08 13.12 2.36
N VAL A 369 -9.93 12.28 1.77
CA VAL A 369 -9.59 11.56 0.54
C VAL A 369 -10.59 11.84 -0.58
N PHE A 370 -10.14 11.63 -1.80
CA PHE A 370 -10.96 11.65 -3.01
C PHE A 370 -10.64 10.40 -3.81
N TRP A 371 -11.66 9.60 -4.15
CA TRP A 371 -11.51 8.47 -5.06
C TRP A 371 -12.60 8.49 -6.12
N VAL A 372 -12.17 8.36 -7.36
CA VAL A 372 -13.01 8.15 -8.53
C VAL A 372 -12.53 6.92 -9.26
N ALA A 373 -13.47 6.16 -9.84
CA ALA A 373 -13.20 4.95 -10.62
C ALA A 373 -12.90 5.23 -12.10
N ASP A 374 -13.17 6.46 -12.56
CA ASP A 374 -12.90 6.91 -13.93
C ASP A 374 -11.50 7.52 -14.07
N THR A 375 -10.70 6.98 -14.98
CA THR A 375 -9.37 7.52 -15.31
C THR A 375 -9.48 8.92 -15.91
N GLY A 376 -8.55 9.83 -15.56
CA GLY A 376 -8.45 11.16 -16.18
C GLY A 376 -9.45 12.20 -15.63
N VAL A 377 -10.16 11.86 -14.56
CA VAL A 377 -11.03 12.79 -13.84
C VAL A 377 -10.22 13.58 -12.81
N ASP A 378 -10.20 14.89 -12.96
CA ASP A 378 -9.51 15.82 -12.05
C ASP A 378 -10.41 16.18 -10.86
N PHE A 379 -9.88 16.08 -9.64
CA PHE A 379 -10.55 16.52 -8.41
C PHE A 379 -11.05 17.97 -8.48
N LEU A 380 -10.27 18.88 -9.06
CA LEU A 380 -10.65 20.30 -9.14
C LEU A 380 -11.84 20.54 -10.07
N SER A 381 -12.14 19.62 -10.98
CA SER A 381 -13.29 19.72 -11.88
C SER A 381 -14.64 19.70 -11.13
N PHE A 382 -14.67 19.23 -9.89
CA PHE A 382 -15.88 19.18 -9.06
C PHE A 382 -16.09 20.42 -8.18
N SER A 383 -15.20 21.42 -8.29
CA SER A 383 -15.22 22.62 -7.42
C SER A 383 -15.31 22.25 -5.92
N PRO A 384 -14.40 21.40 -5.41
CA PRO A 384 -14.48 20.91 -4.04
C PRO A 384 -14.40 22.06 -3.02
N PRO A 385 -15.15 21.99 -1.90
CA PRO A 385 -14.99 22.95 -0.80
C PRO A 385 -13.66 22.70 -0.09
N ALA A 386 -13.28 23.59 0.84
CA ALA A 386 -12.18 23.33 1.76
C ALA A 386 -12.44 22.04 2.56
N PRO A 387 -11.41 21.21 2.80
CA PRO A 387 -11.54 20.08 3.71
C PRO A 387 -11.63 20.58 5.15
N LYS A 388 -12.06 19.70 6.06
CA LYS A 388 -11.98 20.00 7.49
C LYS A 388 -10.54 19.93 7.94
N ASP A 389 -10.22 20.74 8.95
CA ASP A 389 -8.97 20.56 9.70
C ASP A 389 -8.92 19.11 10.22
N PRO A 390 -7.89 18.33 9.87
CA PRO A 390 -7.74 16.95 10.30
C PRO A 390 -7.77 16.73 11.82
N LEU A 391 -7.40 17.74 12.62
CA LEU A 391 -7.52 17.73 14.08
C LEU A 391 -8.99 17.66 14.56
N ASN A 392 -9.95 18.01 13.70
CA ASN A 392 -11.37 17.83 13.99
C ASN A 392 -11.83 16.37 13.90
N PHE A 393 -11.06 15.49 13.25
CA PHE A 393 -11.39 14.07 13.12
C PHE A 393 -10.80 13.24 14.26
N ASN A 394 -9.53 13.49 14.57
CA ASN A 394 -8.77 12.73 15.54
C ASN A 394 -7.92 13.70 16.37
N ASN A 395 -8.06 13.61 17.69
CA ASN A 395 -7.26 14.36 18.64
C ASN A 395 -5.98 13.61 19.06
N GLN A 396 -5.75 12.42 18.49
CA GLN A 396 -4.59 11.57 18.68
C GLN A 396 -4.29 10.86 17.36
N TRP A 397 -3.03 10.58 17.08
CA TRP A 397 -2.60 9.84 15.90
C TRP A 397 -1.52 8.84 16.24
N TRP A 398 -1.42 7.80 15.44
CA TRP A 398 -0.31 6.86 15.54
C TRP A 398 0.93 7.45 14.89
N GLU A 399 2.08 7.15 15.46
CA GLU A 399 3.39 7.33 14.84
C GLU A 399 4.04 5.96 14.73
N PHE A 400 4.67 5.73 13.59
CA PHE A 400 5.28 4.48 13.20
C PHE A 400 6.75 4.74 12.92
N SER A 401 7.66 4.01 13.58
CA SER A 401 9.09 4.08 13.33
C SER A 401 9.67 2.70 13.06
N ALA A 402 10.28 2.51 11.89
CA ALA A 402 10.92 1.26 11.52
C ALA A 402 12.31 1.20 12.16
N LEU A 403 12.52 0.28 13.10
CA LEU A 403 13.73 0.26 13.93
C LEU A 403 14.85 -0.60 13.34
N SER A 404 14.52 -1.82 12.89
CA SER A 404 15.48 -2.78 12.37
C SER A 404 14.79 -3.91 11.62
N THR A 405 15.49 -4.53 10.67
CA THR A 405 15.08 -5.80 10.04
C THR A 405 15.96 -6.97 10.51
N GLY A 406 15.46 -8.19 10.36
CA GLY A 406 16.20 -9.41 10.66
C GLY A 406 15.54 -10.65 10.07
N SER A 407 16.09 -11.82 10.35
CA SER A 407 15.48 -13.10 10.00
C SER A 407 15.77 -14.17 11.06
N ASP A 408 14.81 -15.07 11.25
CA ASP A 408 14.94 -16.24 12.11
C ASP A 408 14.21 -17.47 11.53
N ALA A 409 13.87 -18.45 12.37
CA ALA A 409 13.24 -19.69 11.93
C ALA A 409 11.78 -19.51 11.47
N ILE A 410 11.13 -18.39 11.83
CA ILE A 410 9.77 -18.05 11.38
C ILE A 410 9.86 -17.40 10.00
N GLY A 411 10.81 -16.47 9.83
CA GLY A 411 11.05 -15.79 8.56
C GLY A 411 11.76 -14.46 8.75
N HIS A 412 11.72 -13.62 7.72
CA HIS A 412 12.18 -12.24 7.80
C HIS A 412 11.16 -11.37 8.55
N TYR A 413 11.67 -10.39 9.29
CA TYR A 413 10.86 -9.48 10.08
C TYR A 413 11.39 -8.05 10.09
N ILE A 414 10.52 -7.12 10.46
CA ILE A 414 10.83 -5.75 10.84
C ILE A 414 10.30 -5.46 12.26
N ASP A 415 11.11 -4.80 13.07
CA ASP A 415 10.70 -4.27 14.37
C ASP A 415 10.16 -2.84 14.16
N LEU A 416 8.85 -2.65 14.40
CA LEU A 416 8.10 -1.42 14.22
C LEU A 416 7.73 -0.84 15.60
N ALA A 417 8.26 0.32 15.94
CA ALA A 417 7.76 1.08 17.08
C ALA A 417 6.47 1.80 16.71
N VAL A 418 5.49 1.73 17.60
CA VAL A 418 4.21 2.40 17.49
C VAL A 418 3.99 3.23 18.75
N SER A 419 3.90 4.54 18.57
CA SER A 419 3.53 5.52 19.60
C SER A 419 2.18 6.14 19.27
N LEU A 420 1.42 6.50 20.29
CA LEU A 420 0.22 7.32 20.15
C LEU A 420 0.64 8.74 20.47
N PHE A 421 0.74 9.56 19.45
CA PHE A 421 0.96 10.98 19.60
C PHE A 421 -0.38 11.66 19.89
N ASP A 422 -0.40 12.48 20.93
CA ASP A 422 -1.55 13.29 21.31
C ASP A 422 -1.09 14.74 21.37
N PRO A 423 -1.36 15.57 20.35
CA PRO A 423 -0.99 16.99 20.34
C PRO A 423 -1.59 17.79 21.49
N LEU A 424 -2.62 17.23 22.17
CA LEU A 424 -3.34 17.88 23.25
C LEU A 424 -2.99 17.31 24.64
N ALA A 425 -2.44 16.08 24.73
CA ALA A 425 -1.92 15.51 25.98
C ALA A 425 -0.49 15.96 26.29
N THR A 426 0.28 16.35 25.28
CA THR A 426 1.15 17.50 25.48
C THR A 426 0.21 18.69 25.52
N THR A 427 -0.08 19.16 26.73
CA THR A 427 -0.90 20.34 27.00
C THR A 427 -0.71 21.38 25.89
N LEU A 428 -1.80 21.86 25.28
CA LEU A 428 -1.87 22.93 24.25
C LEU A 428 -0.64 22.98 23.32
N LEU A 429 -0.64 22.52 22.06
CA LEU A 429 0.47 22.50 21.05
C LEU A 429 1.69 23.46 21.21
N ALA A 430 1.51 24.64 21.79
CA ALA A 430 2.50 25.66 22.12
C ALA A 430 2.90 25.78 23.61
N ASP A 431 2.42 24.93 24.53
CA ASP A 431 2.76 24.92 25.97
C ASP A 431 4.05 24.14 26.16
N LEU A 432 5.12 24.75 25.64
CA LEU A 432 6.48 24.23 25.65
C LEU A 432 6.96 23.93 27.07
N ASN A 433 6.42 24.62 28.07
CA ASN A 433 6.80 24.43 29.46
C ASN A 433 5.94 23.40 30.21
N GLN A 434 4.96 22.80 29.52
CA GLN A 434 4.08 21.72 29.98
C GLN A 434 3.37 22.02 31.30
N ASN A 435 3.02 23.29 31.56
CA ASN A 435 2.35 23.69 32.79
C ASN A 435 0.81 23.63 32.70
N GLY A 436 0.27 23.27 31.53
CA GLY A 436 -1.16 23.22 31.25
C GLY A 436 -1.78 24.54 30.81
N SER A 437 -0.99 25.55 30.47
CA SER A 437 -1.46 26.89 30.07
C SER A 437 -0.54 27.51 29.03
N LEU A 438 -1.13 28.14 28.00
CA LEU A 438 -0.38 28.98 27.07
C LEU A 438 -0.11 30.34 27.72
N ASP A 439 1.15 30.61 28.05
CA ASP A 439 1.56 31.84 28.71
C ASP A 439 2.96 32.34 28.27
N GLN A 440 3.46 33.38 28.93
CA GLN A 440 4.75 33.98 28.60
C GLN A 440 5.93 33.01 28.82
N GLY A 441 5.76 31.97 29.66
CA GLY A 441 6.72 30.89 29.85
C GLY A 441 7.01 30.15 28.55
N ASP A 442 5.98 29.90 27.75
CA ASP A 442 6.10 29.22 26.45
C ASP A 442 6.82 30.07 25.42
N VAL A 443 6.45 31.34 25.33
CA VAL A 443 7.15 32.31 24.48
C VAL A 443 8.62 32.39 24.85
N SER A 444 8.94 32.31 26.14
CA SER A 444 10.31 32.35 26.62
C SER A 444 11.08 31.08 26.28
N MET A 445 10.45 29.90 26.34
CA MET A 445 11.04 28.64 25.89
C MET A 445 11.27 28.62 24.38
N PHE A 446 10.28 29.05 23.60
CA PHE A 446 10.38 29.17 22.15
C PHE A 446 11.57 30.05 21.75
N VAL A 447 11.66 31.26 22.33
CA VAL A 447 12.78 32.17 22.10
C VAL A 447 14.11 31.56 22.57
N GLY A 448 14.10 30.77 23.64
CA GLY A 448 15.26 30.02 24.12
C GLY A 448 15.77 28.97 23.14
N PHE A 449 14.88 28.40 22.33
CA PHE A 449 15.19 27.47 21.25
C PHE A 449 15.27 28.12 19.87
N TRP A 450 15.23 29.45 19.77
CA TRP A 450 15.29 30.12 18.47
C TRP A 450 16.53 29.70 17.66
N ARG A 451 16.31 29.21 16.44
CA ARG A 451 17.32 28.62 15.53
C ARG A 451 17.98 27.35 16.04
N PHE A 452 17.35 26.64 16.97
CA PHE A 452 17.81 25.32 17.40
C PHE A 452 17.58 24.31 16.27
N ASP A 453 18.62 23.53 15.95
CA ASP A 453 18.59 22.49 14.92
C ASP A 453 18.07 21.19 15.52
N THR A 454 16.91 20.76 15.03
CA THR A 454 16.15 19.58 15.45
C THR A 454 16.19 18.49 14.38
N ALA A 455 16.94 18.66 13.29
CA ALA A 455 16.91 17.76 12.13
C ALA A 455 17.34 16.32 12.46
N SER A 456 18.18 16.13 13.50
CA SER A 456 18.58 14.80 13.98
C SER A 456 17.63 14.17 15.00
N MET A 457 16.58 14.88 15.42
CA MET A 457 15.57 14.37 16.35
C MET A 457 14.45 13.67 15.58
N LEU A 458 13.77 12.73 16.26
CA LEU A 458 12.52 12.15 15.78
C LEU A 458 11.50 13.29 15.58
N GLU A 459 10.66 13.17 14.55
CA GLU A 459 9.70 14.23 14.19
C GLU A 459 8.74 14.56 15.35
N SER A 460 8.31 13.54 16.10
CA SER A 460 7.48 13.67 17.31
C SER A 460 8.12 14.43 18.46
N ASP A 461 9.45 14.44 18.54
CA ASP A 461 10.19 15.13 19.58
C ASP A 461 10.42 16.62 19.26
N ARG A 462 10.26 17.05 18.01
CA ARG A 462 10.59 18.43 17.59
C ARG A 462 9.68 19.52 18.17
N PRO A 463 8.35 19.31 18.28
CA PRO A 463 7.45 20.31 18.84
C PRO A 463 7.79 20.73 20.28
N GLN A 464 8.38 19.83 21.09
CA GLN A 464 8.77 20.18 22.47
C GLN A 464 9.92 21.20 22.55
N TYR A 465 10.63 21.39 21.43
CA TYR A 465 11.68 22.40 21.27
C TYR A 465 11.18 23.64 20.51
N GLY A 466 9.89 23.68 20.16
CA GLY A 466 9.30 24.78 19.40
C GLY A 466 9.50 24.66 17.89
N ASP A 467 9.89 23.50 17.36
CA ASP A 467 9.86 23.20 15.92
C ASP A 467 8.51 22.52 15.63
N PHE A 468 7.50 23.36 15.43
CA PHE A 468 6.09 22.97 15.26
C PHE A 468 5.75 22.58 13.83
N ASP A 469 6.54 23.03 12.85
CA ASP A 469 6.38 22.65 11.43
C ASP A 469 7.27 21.48 11.02
N ALA A 470 8.07 20.97 11.97
CA ALA A 470 8.98 19.85 11.81
C ALA A 470 10.03 20.04 10.71
N SER A 471 10.35 21.28 10.33
CA SER A 471 11.35 21.61 9.31
C SER A 471 12.78 21.21 9.70
N GLY A 472 13.00 20.87 10.97
CA GLY A 472 14.34 20.60 11.51
C GLY A 472 15.04 21.85 12.02
N LEU A 473 14.36 23.00 12.06
CA LEU A 473 14.90 24.25 12.58
C LEU A 473 13.80 25.11 13.21
N VAL A 474 13.96 25.47 14.48
CA VAL A 474 13.05 26.40 15.16
C VAL A 474 13.20 27.80 14.59
N ASP A 475 12.24 28.29 13.82
CA ASP A 475 12.32 29.61 13.17
C ASP A 475 10.99 30.39 13.11
N LEU A 476 10.90 31.32 12.15
CA LEU A 476 9.77 32.24 12.05
C LEU A 476 8.47 31.52 11.65
N SER A 477 8.58 30.42 10.92
CA SER A 477 7.45 29.56 10.58
C SER A 477 6.86 28.96 11.85
N ASP A 478 7.70 28.46 12.76
CA ASP A 478 7.22 27.94 14.05
C ASP A 478 6.62 29.01 14.94
N TRP A 479 7.16 30.23 14.90
CA TRP A 479 6.57 31.35 15.64
C TRP A 479 5.13 31.62 15.21
N PHE A 480 4.83 31.45 13.92
CA PHE A 480 3.46 31.55 13.43
C PHE A 480 2.58 30.50 14.10
N PHE A 481 2.99 29.24 14.17
CA PHE A 481 2.24 28.17 14.86
C PHE A 481 2.03 28.50 16.35
N LEU A 482 3.08 28.91 17.07
CA LEU A 482 2.97 29.36 18.46
C LEU A 482 1.89 30.44 18.63
N ARG A 483 1.93 31.45 17.77
CA ARG A 483 1.00 32.59 17.81
C ARG A 483 -0.44 32.16 17.49
N GLN A 484 -0.62 31.25 16.55
CA GLN A 484 -1.94 30.70 16.20
C GLN A 484 -2.50 29.86 17.34
N SER A 485 -1.69 29.12 18.09
CA SER A 485 -2.13 28.39 19.28
C SER A 485 -2.66 29.33 20.37
N PHE A 486 -2.02 30.47 20.61
CA PHE A 486 -2.53 31.49 21.54
C PHE A 486 -3.89 32.04 21.11
N LEU A 487 -4.03 32.38 19.83
CA LEU A 487 -5.30 32.88 19.29
C LEU A 487 -6.40 31.83 19.33
N GLY A 488 -6.07 30.57 19.01
CA GLY A 488 -6.98 29.42 19.09
C GLY A 488 -7.48 29.14 20.50
N ALA A 489 -6.64 29.38 21.52
CA ALA A 489 -7.02 29.31 22.93
C ALA A 489 -7.83 30.53 23.43
N GLY A 490 -8.13 31.50 22.56
CA GLY A 490 -8.83 32.75 22.94
C GLY A 490 -7.95 33.72 23.72
N LEU A 491 -6.63 33.57 23.67
CA LEU A 491 -5.65 34.42 24.33
C LEU A 491 -5.12 35.51 23.39
N ALA A 492 -4.52 36.54 23.96
CA ALA A 492 -3.84 37.55 23.17
C ALA A 492 -2.56 36.94 22.55
N ALA A 493 -2.43 37.09 21.23
CA ALA A 493 -1.23 36.68 20.51
C ALA A 493 0.03 37.36 21.08
N PRO A 494 1.11 36.61 21.36
CA PRO A 494 2.37 37.21 21.76
C PRO A 494 2.96 38.04 20.60
N SER A 495 3.63 39.14 20.94
CA SER A 495 4.24 40.03 19.94
C SER A 495 5.61 39.52 19.50
N MET A 496 5.95 39.66 18.21
CA MET A 496 7.26 39.30 17.64
C MET A 496 8.45 40.07 18.22
N ALA A 497 8.22 41.14 18.99
CA ALA A 497 9.30 42.01 19.50
C ALA A 497 10.33 41.29 20.40
N ALA A 498 10.08 40.03 20.80
CA ALA A 498 10.97 39.20 21.60
C ALA A 498 11.96 38.35 20.78
N ILE A 499 11.80 38.26 19.45
CA ILE A 499 12.67 37.46 18.58
C ILE A 499 13.76 38.36 17.97
N PRO A 500 15.05 37.99 18.01
CA PRO A 500 16.10 38.76 17.35
C PRO A 500 15.88 38.80 15.83
N GLU A 501 15.37 39.91 15.32
CA GLU A 501 15.30 40.10 13.86
C GLU A 501 16.72 40.28 13.29
N PRO A 502 17.02 39.72 12.11
CA PRO A 502 18.26 40.00 11.38
C PRO A 502 18.50 41.52 11.19
N ALA A 503 17.42 42.30 11.11
CA ALA A 503 17.45 43.75 10.96
C ALA A 503 18.16 44.48 12.10
N SER A 504 18.14 43.95 13.32
CA SER A 504 18.82 44.55 14.48
C SER A 504 20.35 44.53 14.30
N CYS A 505 20.88 43.47 13.70
CA CYS A 505 22.29 43.35 13.35
C CYS A 505 22.69 44.32 12.24
N THR A 506 21.83 44.54 11.24
CA THR A 506 22.07 45.51 10.16
C THR A 506 22.01 46.95 10.66
N LEU A 507 21.09 47.27 11.58
CA LEU A 507 21.01 48.59 12.22
C LEU A 507 22.21 48.85 13.15
N ALA A 508 22.64 47.85 13.92
CA ALA A 508 23.85 47.95 14.74
C ALA A 508 25.11 48.11 13.88
N ALA A 509 25.25 47.33 12.80
CA ALA A 509 26.35 47.46 11.84
C ALA A 509 26.33 48.84 11.14
N GLY A 510 25.15 49.34 10.79
CA GLY A 510 24.94 50.68 10.25
C GLY A 510 25.37 51.77 11.23
N LEU A 511 24.95 51.69 12.50
CA LEU A 511 25.32 52.65 13.54
C LEU A 511 26.83 52.62 13.84
N ILE A 512 27.46 51.44 13.82
CA ILE A 512 28.92 51.30 13.95
C ILE A 512 29.62 51.94 12.76
N ALA A 513 29.16 51.69 11.53
CA ALA A 513 29.72 52.28 10.31
C ALA A 513 29.59 53.82 10.31
N PHE A 514 28.44 54.36 10.73
CA PHE A 514 28.23 55.80 10.89
C PHE A 514 29.11 56.39 12.00
N GLY A 515 29.31 55.69 13.12
CA GLY A 515 30.21 56.09 14.20
C GLY A 515 31.68 56.19 13.74
N PHE A 516 32.15 55.24 12.94
CA PHE A 516 33.50 55.29 12.36
C PHE A 516 33.66 56.39 11.31
N ALA A 517 32.63 56.65 10.49
CA ALA A 517 32.62 57.74 9.53
C ALA A 517 32.64 59.13 10.20
N ALA A 518 31.88 59.30 11.29
CA ALA A 518 31.85 60.53 12.07
C ALA A 518 33.19 60.81 12.77
N ARG A 519 33.86 59.78 13.32
CA ARG A 519 35.21 59.91 13.90
C ARG A 519 36.28 60.29 12.87
N ARG A 520 36.17 59.84 11.61
CA ARG A 520 37.09 60.25 10.54
C ARG A 520 36.94 61.73 10.17
N ARG A 521 35.72 62.29 10.17
CA ARG A 521 35.52 63.73 9.90
C ARG A 521 36.06 64.63 11.00
N ALA A 522 35.96 64.24 12.27
CA ALA A 522 36.47 65.05 13.39
C ALA A 522 38.01 65.20 13.40
N LYS A 523 38.76 64.27 12.78
CA LYS A 523 40.23 64.33 12.66
C LYS A 523 40.75 65.17 11.49
N ILE A 524 39.88 65.62 10.57
CA ILE A 524 40.27 66.43 9.41
C ILE A 524 40.05 67.94 9.70
N SER A 525 39.31 68.26 10.78
CA SER A 525 38.98 69.63 11.19
C SER A 525 39.83 70.16 12.36
N ALA A 526 40.90 69.45 12.73
CA ALA A 526 41.93 69.86 13.69
C ALA A 526 43.28 69.72 13.01
#